data_AF-A0AA51PDN0-F1
#
_entry.id   AF-A0AA51PDN0-F1
#
_cell.length_a   1.000
_cell.length_b   1.000
_cell.length_c   1.000
_cell.angle_alpha   90.00
_cell.angle_beta   90.00
_cell.angle_gamma   90.00
#
_symmetry.space_group_name_H-M   'P 1'
#
loop_
_entity.id
_entity.type
_entity.pdbx_description
1 polymer ?
#
loop_
_entity_poly.entity_id
_entity_poly.type
_entity_poly.pdbx_seq_one_letter_code
_entity_poly.pdbx_strand_id
1 'polypeptide(L)' 'QCALLNQHLKELAAKFPCTKFLKAIAQTCIPNFPERNLPSVFVYFEGDLKKQFVGPHE' A
#
# COMPACT_ATOMS: atom_id res chain seq x y z
N GLN A 1 9.04 -8.64 2.59
CA GLN A 1 7.61 -8.41 2.93
C GLN A 1 6.84 -7.66 1.84
N CYS A 2 7.33 -6.54 1.30
CA CYS A 2 6.66 -5.80 0.22
C CYS A 2 6.35 -6.64 -1.03
N ALA A 3 7.25 -7.55 -1.43
CA ALA A 3 7.05 -8.42 -2.59
C ALA A 3 5.83 -9.37 -2.42
N LEU A 4 5.68 -9.97 -1.23
CA LEU A 4 4.54 -10.84 -0.90
C LEU A 4 3.23 -10.04 -0.88
N LEU A 5 3.23 -8.87 -0.24
CA LEU A 5 2.06 -7.99 -0.25
C LEU A 5 1.65 -7.61 -1.68
N ASN A 6 2.63 -7.27 -2.54
CA ASN A 6 2.36 -6.97 -3.94
C ASN A 6 1.76 -8.15 -4.71
N GLN A 7 2.12 -9.40 -4.38
CA GLN A 7 1.50 -10.59 -4.99
C GLN A 7 0.01 -10.66 -4.64
N HIS A 8 -0.33 -10.56 -3.35
CA HIS A 8 -1.72 -10.58 -2.90
C HIS A 8 -2.54 -9.40 -3.46
N LEU A 9 -1.97 -8.20 -3.53
CA LEU A 9 -2.66 -7.04 -4.10
C LEU A 9 -2.96 -7.21 -5.59
N LYS A 10 -2.15 -7.95 -6.36
CA LYS A 10 -2.47 -8.28 -7.76
C LYS A 10 -3.70 -9.20 -7.86
N GLU A 11 -3.78 -10.21 -7.00
CA GLU A 11 -4.91 -11.14 -6.95
C GLU A 11 -6.21 -10.41 -6.54
N LEU A 12 -6.11 -9.53 -5.53
CA LEU A 12 -7.23 -8.71 -5.07
C LEU A 12 -7.68 -7.70 -6.13
N ALA A 13 -6.76 -7.12 -6.90
CA ALA A 13 -7.10 -6.21 -7.99
C ALA A 13 -7.98 -6.88 -9.07
N ALA A 14 -7.70 -8.15 -9.40
CA ALA A 14 -8.53 -8.91 -10.32
C ALA A 14 -9.91 -9.25 -9.72
N LYS A 15 -9.97 -9.53 -8.41
CA LYS A 15 -11.21 -9.89 -7.71
C LYS A 15 -12.13 -8.69 -7.45
N PHE A 16 -11.57 -7.50 -7.26
CA PHE A 16 -12.31 -6.29 -6.87
C PHE A 16 -12.09 -5.15 -7.89
N PRO A 17 -12.65 -5.26 -9.11
CA PRO A 17 -12.35 -4.33 -10.21
C PRO A 17 -12.82 -2.88 -9.95
N CYS A 18 -13.79 -2.68 -9.05
CA CYS A 18 -14.24 -1.34 -8.65
C CYS A 18 -13.27 -0.66 -7.66
N THR A 19 -12.25 -1.36 -7.17
CA THR A 19 -11.23 -0.79 -6.27
C THR A 19 -9.94 -0.54 -7.05
N LYS A 20 -9.40 0.68 -6.95
CA LYS A 20 -8.15 1.05 -7.60
C LYS A 20 -6.96 0.63 -6.73
N PHE A 21 -6.17 -0.33 -7.22
CA PHE A 21 -4.91 -0.75 -6.59
C PHE A 21 -3.72 -0.08 -7.26
N LEU A 22 -2.86 0.56 -6.47
CA LEU A 22 -1.64 1.22 -6.92
C LEU A 22 -0.44 0.72 -6.12
N LYS A 23 0.74 0.73 -6.76
CA LYS A 23 2.03 0.53 -6.08
C LYS A 23 2.98 1.67 -6.42
N ALA A 24 3.85 2.01 -5.49
CA ALA A 24 4.84 3.05 -5.66
C ALA A 24 6.13 2.69 -4.91
N ILE A 25 7.25 3.29 -5.31
CA ILE A 25 8.53 3.14 -4.61
C ILE A 25 8.61 4.27 -3.57
N ALA A 26 8.82 3.91 -2.30
CA ALA A 26 8.71 4.87 -1.19
C ALA A 26 9.63 6.09 -1.38
N GLN A 27 10.89 5.84 -1.75
CA GLN A 27 11.92 6.85 -1.95
C GLN A 27 11.61 7.83 -3.10
N THR A 28 10.76 7.45 -4.06
CA THR A 28 10.38 8.32 -5.19
C THR A 28 9.12 9.13 -4.93
N CYS A 29 8.32 8.72 -3.95
CA CYS A 29 6.98 9.29 -3.74
C CYS A 29 6.89 10.14 -2.49
N ILE A 30 7.66 9.81 -1.44
CA ILE A 30 7.69 10.56 -0.19
C ILE A 30 9.17 10.77 0.18
N PRO A 31 9.67 12.02 0.14
CA PRO A 31 11.03 12.32 0.56
C PRO A 31 11.30 11.80 1.98
N ASN A 32 12.41 11.08 2.15
CA ASN A 32 12.87 10.54 3.44
C ASN A 32 11.84 9.64 4.17
N PHE A 33 11.00 8.91 3.43
CA PHE A 33 10.08 7.95 4.05
C PHE A 33 10.87 6.84 4.79
N PRO A 34 10.65 6.64 6.11
CA PRO A 34 11.45 5.70 6.88
C PRO A 34 11.30 4.25 6.41
N GLU A 35 12.40 3.52 6.23
CA GLU A 35 12.32 2.12 5.80
C GLU A 35 11.60 1.22 6.80
N ARG A 36 11.70 1.51 8.11
CA ARG A 36 10.98 0.80 9.16
C ARG A 36 9.45 0.85 9.01
N ASN A 37 8.94 1.83 8.26
CA ASN A 37 7.51 1.97 7.97
C ASN A 37 7.08 1.06 6.82
N LEU A 38 7.99 0.36 6.15
CA LEU A 38 7.66 -0.59 5.09
C LEU A 38 7.38 -2.00 5.66
N PRO A 39 6.43 -2.75 5.07
CA PRO A 39 5.50 -2.30 4.02
C PRO A 39 4.46 -1.30 4.54
N SER A 40 4.00 -0.39 3.69
CA SER A 40 2.89 0.52 3.99
C SER A 40 1.74 0.37 3.00
N VAL A 41 0.51 0.44 3.49
CA VAL A 41 -0.72 0.50 2.68
C VAL A 41 -1.59 1.64 3.17
N PHE A 42 -1.99 2.51 2.24
CA PHE A 42 -2.90 3.62 2.48
C PHE A 42 -4.20 3.39 1.70
N VAL A 43 -5.34 3.44 2.39
CA VAL A 43 -6.67 3.24 1.78
C VAL A 43 -7.39 4.57 1.76
N TYR A 44 -7.79 5.01 0.57
CA TYR A 44 -8.53 6.26 0.35
C TYR A 44 -9.92 5.98 -0.18
N PHE A 45 -10.89 6.81 0.21
CA PHE A 45 -12.24 6.84 -0.37
C PHE A 45 -12.78 8.26 -0.29
N GLU A 46 -13.29 8.78 -1.41
CA GLU A 46 -13.81 10.16 -1.52
C GLU A 46 -12.82 11.25 -1.07
N GLY A 47 -11.54 11.06 -1.38
CA GLY A 47 -10.48 12.01 -1.01
C GLY A 47 -9.95 11.85 0.43
N ASP A 48 -10.67 11.14 1.29
CA ASP A 48 -10.25 10.91 2.67
C ASP A 48 -9.36 9.67 2.81
N LEU A 49 -8.38 9.76 3.71
CA LEU A 49 -7.60 8.62 4.18
C LEU A 49 -8.42 7.82 5.20
N LYS A 50 -8.93 6.66 4.79
CA LYS A 50 -9.79 5.80 5.63
C LYS A 50 -9.00 4.84 6.51
N LYS A 51 -7.86 4.32 6.03
CA LYS A 51 -7.03 3.36 6.78
C LYS A 51 -5.56 3.44 6.39
N GLN A 52 -4.70 3.20 7.37
CA GLN A 52 -3.26 3.07 7.20
C GLN A 52 -2.79 1.77 7.85
N PHE A 53 -1.94 1.04 7.16
CA PHE A 53 -1.15 -0.07 7.67
C PHE A 53 0.31 0.32 7.46
N VAL A 54 1.09 0.42 8.52
CA VAL A 54 2.46 0.96 8.45
C VAL A 54 3.40 0.03 9.20
N GLY A 55 4.49 -0.34 8.55
CA GLY A 55 5.49 -1.25 9.07
C GLY A 55 5.02 -2.71 9.03
N PRO A 56 5.90 -3.64 9.41
CA PRO A 56 5.49 -4.99 9.73
C PRO A 56 4.49 -4.98 10.90
N HIS A 57 3.44 -5.79 10.81
CA HIS A 57 2.65 -6.14 11.98
C HIS A 57 3.54 -6.96 12.94
N GLU A 58 3.60 -6.57 14.21
CA GLU A 58 3.82 -7.53 15.31
C GLU A 58 2.54 -8.35 15.54
#